data_AF-A0AA38HRB4-F1
#
_entry.id   AF-A0AA38HRB4-F1
#
_cell.length_a   1.000
_cell.length_b   1.000
_cell.length_c   1.000
_cell.angle_alpha   90.00
_cell.angle_beta   90.00
_cell.angle_gamma   90.00
#
_symmetry.space_group_name_H-M   'P 1'
#
loop_
_entity.id
_entity.type
_entity.pdbx_description
1 polymer ?
#
loop_
_entity_poly.entity_id
_entity_poly.type
_entity_poly.pdbx_seq_one_letter_code
_entity_poly.pdbx_strand_id
1 'polypeptide(L)'
;MLPHYILLFSVIFSGFSSCSKILFLSQIPTRSHYILASKLVKEMAKKGHDVTFITPYSNTTQVKNINQIHVEGFESFYSPETARVSISKKEDGNPIKKAIDITHIHYLFTEFLISHDKTQNLLKSHFDVVILYYYFNDALLALAHHFKAPVVLFASMPLYVSESFLLSHPAPS
;
A
#
# COMPACT_ATOMS: atom_id res chain seq x y z
N MET A 1 -41.55 10.44 -25.54
CA MET A 1 -40.75 11.57 -25.01
C MET A 1 -39.94 11.22 -23.75
N LEU A 2 -40.44 10.39 -22.82
CA LEU A 2 -39.68 9.90 -21.65
C LEU A 2 -38.27 9.28 -21.90
N PRO A 3 -38.04 8.43 -22.94
CA PRO A 3 -36.76 7.71 -23.06
C PRO A 3 -35.59 8.62 -23.44
N HIS A 4 -35.86 9.79 -24.05
CA HIS A 4 -34.81 10.73 -24.44
C HIS A 4 -34.26 11.50 -23.23
N TYR A 5 -35.11 11.82 -22.24
CA TYR A 5 -34.67 12.45 -20.99
C TYR A 5 -33.86 11.48 -20.12
N ILE A 6 -34.20 10.19 -20.12
CA ILE A 6 -33.44 9.14 -19.41
C ILE A 6 -32.05 8.96 -20.02
N LEU A 7 -31.95 8.93 -21.36
CA LEU A 7 -30.67 8.86 -22.07
C LEU A 7 -29.83 10.12 -21.83
N LEU A 8 -30.43 11.30 -21.89
CA LEU A 8 -29.74 12.57 -21.63
C LEU A 8 -29.23 12.65 -20.18
N PHE A 9 -30.05 12.22 -19.21
CA PHE A 9 -29.68 12.17 -17.80
C PHE A 9 -28.53 11.17 -17.54
N SER A 10 -28.56 10.01 -18.19
CA SER A 10 -27.49 8.99 -18.18
C SER A 10 -26.16 9.52 -18.73
N VAL A 11 -26.20 10.25 -19.85
CA VAL A 11 -25.01 10.85 -20.49
C VAL A 11 -24.42 11.97 -19.63
N ILE A 12 -25.28 12.78 -19.00
CA ILE A 12 -24.83 13.82 -18.06
C ILE A 12 -24.17 13.19 -16.83
N PHE A 13 -24.80 12.18 -16.21
CA PHE A 13 -24.25 11.50 -15.03
C PHE A 13 -22.98 10.68 -15.30
N SER A 14 -22.83 10.11 -16.48
CA SER A 14 -21.59 9.42 -16.87
C SER A 14 -20.41 10.38 -17.04
N GLY A 15 -20.67 11.66 -17.34
CA GLY A 15 -19.67 12.74 -17.27
C GLY A 15 -19.25 13.13 -15.84
N PHE A 16 -20.05 12.76 -14.82
CA PHE A 16 -19.76 12.95 -13.40
C PHE A 16 -19.10 11.71 -12.74
N SER A 17 -18.46 10.84 -13.52
CA SER A 17 -17.57 9.81 -12.95
C SER A 17 -16.42 10.51 -12.21
N SER A 18 -16.56 10.62 -10.89
CA SER A 18 -15.58 11.30 -10.04
C SER A 18 -14.29 10.49 -10.02
N CYS A 19 -13.20 10.99 -10.62
CA CYS A 19 -11.90 10.36 -10.39
C CYS A 19 -11.35 10.76 -9.04
N SER A 20 -11.40 9.81 -8.11
CA SER A 20 -10.84 9.93 -6.77
C SER A 20 -9.33 10.14 -6.78
N LYS A 21 -8.85 10.95 -5.83
CA LYS A 21 -7.45 11.01 -5.41
C LYS A 21 -7.15 9.87 -4.46
N ILE A 22 -6.41 8.87 -4.95
CA ILE A 22 -6.13 7.63 -4.23
C ILE A 22 -4.69 7.66 -3.76
N LEU A 23 -4.47 7.43 -2.47
CA LEU A 23 -3.16 7.08 -1.96
C LEU A 23 -3.02 5.56 -1.94
N PHE A 24 -2.05 5.02 -2.64
CA PHE A 24 -1.61 3.63 -2.47
C PHE A 24 -0.26 3.63 -1.75
N LEU A 25 -0.18 2.99 -0.58
CA LEU A 25 1.03 2.93 0.22
C LEU A 25 1.52 1.50 0.35
N SER A 26 2.80 1.28 0.04
CA SER A 26 3.49 0.01 0.26
C SER A 26 4.80 0.24 0.99
N GLN A 27 5.05 -0.57 2.01
CA GLN A 27 6.28 -0.60 2.82
C GLN A 27 7.22 -1.75 2.46
N ILE A 28 6.88 -2.56 1.44
CA ILE A 28 7.62 -3.78 1.12
C ILE A 28 8.55 -3.53 -0.09
N PRO A 29 9.88 -3.57 0.09
CA PRO A 29 10.86 -3.24 -0.95
C PRO A 29 11.27 -4.48 -1.77
N THR A 30 10.31 -5.34 -2.13
CA THR A 30 10.60 -6.55 -2.91
C THR A 30 9.83 -6.57 -4.23
N ARG A 31 10.44 -7.19 -5.24
CA ARG A 31 9.90 -7.25 -6.61
C ARG A 31 8.52 -7.89 -6.67
N SER A 32 8.31 -9.00 -5.95
CA SER A 32 7.05 -9.76 -5.98
C SER A 32 5.87 -8.91 -5.48
N HIS A 33 6.05 -8.22 -4.36
CA HIS A 33 5.04 -7.33 -3.78
C HIS A 33 4.78 -6.12 -4.69
N TYR A 34 5.85 -5.55 -5.27
CA TYR A 34 5.74 -4.45 -6.22
C TYR A 34 4.97 -4.82 -7.49
N ILE A 35 5.21 -5.99 -8.09
CA ILE A 35 4.51 -6.42 -9.32
C ILE A 35 3.00 -6.46 -9.09
N LEU A 36 2.56 -7.00 -7.95
CA LEU A 36 1.15 -7.07 -7.61
C LEU A 36 0.56 -5.66 -7.37
N ALA A 37 1.20 -4.86 -6.52
CA ALA A 37 0.75 -3.49 -6.20
C ALA A 37 0.70 -2.59 -7.43
N SER A 38 1.79 -2.57 -8.22
CA SER A 38 1.88 -1.74 -9.42
C SER A 38 0.86 -2.11 -10.48
N LYS A 39 0.46 -3.38 -10.59
CA LYS A 39 -0.62 -3.78 -11.51
C LYS A 39 -1.94 -3.14 -11.11
N LEU A 40 -2.31 -3.18 -9.83
CA LEU A 40 -3.54 -2.55 -9.34
C LEU A 40 -3.52 -1.03 -9.52
N VAL A 41 -2.40 -0.39 -9.14
CA VAL A 41 -2.16 1.06 -9.31
C VAL A 41 -2.33 1.49 -10.78
N LYS A 42 -1.77 0.73 -11.73
CA LYS A 42 -1.92 1.00 -13.17
C LYS A 42 -3.37 0.91 -13.63
N GLU A 43 -4.10 -0.12 -13.21
CA GLU A 43 -5.50 -0.28 -13.62
C GLU A 43 -6.42 0.80 -13.03
N MET A 44 -6.17 1.24 -11.80
CA MET A 44 -6.90 2.39 -11.22
C MET A 44 -6.65 3.68 -12.01
N ALA A 45 -5.39 3.96 -12.36
CA ALA A 45 -5.05 5.14 -13.13
C ALA A 45 -5.64 5.12 -14.55
N LYS A 46 -5.64 3.96 -15.21
CA LYS A 46 -6.30 3.75 -16.51
C LYS A 46 -7.81 4.01 -16.46
N LYS A 47 -8.46 3.75 -15.32
CA LYS A 47 -9.87 4.07 -15.08
C LYS A 47 -10.12 5.54 -14.77
N GLY A 48 -9.07 6.37 -14.77
CA GLY A 48 -9.16 7.82 -14.62
C GLY A 48 -8.76 8.35 -13.24
N HIS A 49 -8.57 7.49 -12.23
CA HIS A 49 -8.18 7.92 -10.88
C HIS A 49 -6.81 8.61 -10.85
N ASP A 50 -6.65 9.61 -9.97
CA ASP A 50 -5.37 10.25 -9.67
C ASP A 50 -4.70 9.46 -8.54
N VAL A 51 -3.71 8.63 -8.88
CA VAL A 51 -3.12 7.67 -7.94
C VAL A 51 -1.74 8.13 -7.52
N THR A 52 -1.59 8.46 -6.24
CA THR A 52 -0.26 8.60 -5.63
C THR A 52 0.19 7.25 -5.09
N PHE A 53 1.28 6.71 -5.64
CA PHE A 53 1.83 5.41 -5.22
C PHE A 53 3.16 5.61 -4.52
N ILE A 54 3.17 5.48 -3.19
CA ILE A 54 4.41 5.53 -2.41
C ILE A 54 4.93 4.11 -2.18
N THR A 55 6.20 3.89 -2.55
CA THR A 55 6.82 2.56 -2.49
C THR A 55 8.34 2.65 -2.32
N PRO A 56 8.94 1.74 -1.52
CA PRO A 56 10.37 1.65 -1.40
C PRO A 56 11.04 0.87 -2.54
N TYR A 57 10.27 0.33 -3.49
CA TYR A 57 10.84 -0.37 -4.64
C TYR A 57 11.12 0.63 -5.78
N SER A 58 12.35 0.61 -6.31
CA SER A 58 12.89 1.65 -7.21
C SER A 58 12.40 1.59 -8.65
N ASN A 59 11.61 0.59 -9.02
CA ASN A 59 11.12 0.47 -10.40
C ASN A 59 10.03 1.51 -10.67
N THR A 60 10.13 2.24 -11.78
CA THR A 60 9.20 3.31 -12.14
C THR A 60 8.03 2.79 -12.97
N THR A 61 6.82 3.15 -12.58
CA THR A 61 5.62 3.04 -13.42
C THR A 61 5.36 4.38 -14.10
N GLN A 62 5.60 4.47 -15.41
CA GLN A 62 5.23 5.63 -16.21
C GLN A 62 3.86 5.40 -16.86
N VAL A 63 2.81 5.83 -16.16
CA VAL A 63 1.43 5.82 -16.65
C VAL A 63 0.78 7.14 -16.29
N LYS A 64 -0.06 7.67 -17.17
CA LYS A 64 -0.83 8.90 -16.92
C LYS A 64 -1.64 8.76 -15.63
N ASN A 65 -1.74 9.84 -14.84
CA ASN A 65 -2.43 9.89 -13.55
C ASN A 65 -1.81 9.01 -12.45
N ILE A 66 -0.52 8.69 -12.56
CA ILE A 66 0.24 8.06 -11.48
C ILE A 66 1.36 8.98 -11.03
N ASN A 67 1.30 9.40 -9.77
CA ASN A 67 2.38 10.05 -9.07
C ASN A 67 3.11 9.02 -8.21
N GLN A 68 4.16 8.40 -8.75
CA GLN A 68 4.93 7.42 -7.99
C GLN A 68 6.01 8.11 -7.14
N ILE A 69 5.95 7.89 -5.83
CA ILE A 69 6.92 8.37 -4.85
C ILE A 69 7.81 7.18 -4.47
N HIS A 70 9.02 7.14 -5.01
CA HIS A 70 10.02 6.18 -4.55
C HIS A 70 10.61 6.65 -3.22
N VAL A 71 10.68 5.77 -2.22
CA VAL A 71 11.32 6.01 -0.92
C VAL A 71 12.66 5.28 -0.91
N GLU A 72 13.75 6.03 -1.07
CA GLU A 72 15.11 5.50 -1.12
C GLU A 72 15.61 5.06 0.26
N GLY A 73 16.68 4.26 0.30
CA GLY A 73 17.41 3.91 1.52
C GLY A 73 17.00 2.58 2.14
N PHE A 74 15.97 1.93 1.60
CA PHE A 74 15.58 0.58 2.00
C PHE A 74 16.61 -0.48 1.62
N GLU A 75 17.49 -0.19 0.66
CA GLU A 75 18.62 -1.04 0.27
C GLU A 75 19.56 -1.32 1.46
N SER A 76 19.64 -0.37 2.41
CA SER A 76 20.45 -0.52 3.62
C SER A 76 19.99 -1.67 4.54
N PHE A 77 18.73 -2.08 4.47
CA PHE A 77 18.24 -3.21 5.26
C PHE A 77 18.68 -4.57 4.70
N TYR A 78 19.10 -4.62 3.43
CA TYR A 78 19.45 -5.87 2.73
C TYR A 78 20.93 -5.94 2.34
N SER A 79 21.66 -4.83 2.40
CA SER A 79 23.08 -4.80 2.02
C SER A 79 23.90 -5.68 2.98
N PRO A 80 24.78 -6.59 2.51
CA PRO A 80 25.56 -7.46 3.40
C PRO A 80 26.41 -6.72 4.43
N GLU A 81 26.76 -5.47 4.16
CA GLU A 81 27.63 -4.61 4.97
C GLU A 81 26.85 -3.80 6.02
N THR A 82 25.56 -3.54 5.80
CA THR A 82 24.70 -2.72 6.68
C THR A 82 23.39 -3.38 7.10
N ALA A 83 23.17 -4.65 6.70
CA ALA A 83 21.97 -5.42 6.96
C ALA A 83 21.69 -5.48 8.46
N ARG A 84 20.78 -4.60 8.89
CA ARG A 84 20.19 -4.63 10.23
C ARG A 84 19.39 -5.92 10.46
N VAL A 85 19.00 -6.61 9.38
CA VAL A 85 18.30 -7.89 9.43
C VAL A 85 18.89 -8.86 8.43
N SER A 86 19.30 -10.02 8.92
CA SER A 86 19.82 -11.08 8.09
C SER A 86 18.70 -12.00 7.65
N ILE A 87 18.11 -11.72 6.49
CA ILE A 87 17.15 -12.63 5.84
C ILE A 87 17.88 -13.87 5.27
N SER A 88 19.23 -13.83 5.22
CA SER A 88 20.09 -14.80 4.55
C SER A 88 21.02 -15.61 5.47
N LYS A 89 21.05 -15.36 6.80
CA LYS A 89 21.80 -16.23 7.72
C LYS A 89 21.09 -17.58 7.79
N LYS A 90 21.87 -18.67 7.74
CA LYS A 90 21.41 -20.06 7.86
C LYS A 90 20.28 -20.14 8.88
N GLU A 91 19.08 -20.48 8.41
CA GLU A 91 17.94 -20.72 9.28
C GLU A 91 18.35 -21.72 10.34
N ASP A 92 18.37 -21.28 11.58
CA ASP A 92 18.59 -22.10 12.76
C ASP A 92 17.38 -23.00 13.07
N GLY A 93 16.45 -23.15 12.12
CA GLY A 93 15.27 -24.01 12.16
C GLY A 93 14.20 -23.59 13.18
N ASN A 94 14.48 -22.60 14.03
CA ASN A 94 13.58 -22.18 15.10
C ASN A 94 12.45 -21.28 14.56
N PRO A 95 11.19 -21.75 14.54
CA PRO A 95 10.07 -20.98 13.99
C PRO A 95 9.72 -19.74 14.83
N ILE A 96 9.95 -19.77 16.14
CA ILE A 96 9.66 -18.63 17.03
C ILE A 96 10.64 -17.50 16.74
N LYS A 97 11.93 -17.81 16.65
CA LYS A 97 12.95 -16.82 16.32
C LYS A 97 12.69 -16.20 14.95
N LYS A 98 12.34 -17.02 13.96
CA LYS A 98 11.95 -16.55 12.63
C LYS A 98 10.75 -15.60 12.67
N ALA A 99 9.73 -15.90 13.47
CA ALA A 99 8.58 -15.00 13.65
C ALA A 99 9.00 -13.65 14.26
N ILE A 100 9.84 -13.66 15.29
CA ILE A 100 10.38 -12.44 15.92
C ILE A 100 11.19 -11.61 14.93
N ASP A 101 12.08 -12.24 14.17
CA ASP A 101 12.93 -11.57 13.17
C ASP A 101 12.08 -10.95 12.05
N ILE A 102 11.04 -11.65 11.59
CA ILE A 102 10.06 -11.14 10.63
C ILE A 102 9.30 -9.95 11.21
N THR A 103 8.77 -10.03 12.44
CA THR A 103 8.07 -8.89 13.03
C THR A 103 9.00 -7.68 13.18
N HIS A 104 10.24 -7.89 13.60
CA HIS A 104 11.22 -6.82 13.79
C HIS A 104 11.60 -6.12 12.48
N ILE A 105 11.81 -6.86 11.38
CA ILE A 105 12.12 -6.21 10.10
C ILE A 105 10.96 -5.37 9.57
N HIS A 106 9.72 -5.83 9.74
CA HIS A 106 8.54 -5.07 9.31
C HIS A 106 8.35 -3.82 10.16
N TYR A 107 8.62 -3.88 11.47
CA TYR A 107 8.69 -2.69 12.31
C TYR A 107 9.69 -1.65 11.76
N LEU A 108 10.91 -2.08 11.43
CA LEU A 108 11.93 -1.17 10.89
C LEU A 108 11.53 -0.56 9.54
N PHE A 109 10.91 -1.35 8.65
CA PHE A 109 10.39 -0.83 7.38
C PHE A 109 9.30 0.21 7.58
N THR A 110 8.43 -0.02 8.55
CA THR A 110 7.35 0.90 8.89
C THR A 110 7.89 2.21 9.42
N GLU A 111 8.77 2.12 10.41
CA GLU A 111 9.38 3.28 11.03
C GLU A 111 10.11 4.12 10.00
N PHE A 112 10.95 3.47 9.19
CA PHE A 112 11.70 4.14 8.14
C PHE A 112 10.79 4.77 7.08
N LEU A 113 9.74 4.08 6.64
CA LEU A 113 8.78 4.62 5.67
C LEU A 113 8.08 5.86 6.23
N ILE A 114 7.55 5.77 7.46
CA ILE A 114 6.78 6.85 8.08
C ILE A 114 7.69 8.04 8.36
N SER A 115 8.90 7.84 8.89
CA SER A 115 9.83 8.91 9.22
C SER A 115 10.42 9.62 8.00
N HIS A 116 10.34 9.02 6.81
CA HIS A 116 10.95 9.57 5.60
C HIS A 116 10.31 10.90 5.18
N ASP A 117 11.13 11.89 4.80
CA ASP A 117 10.66 13.24 4.43
C ASP A 117 9.60 13.23 3.33
N LYS A 118 9.74 12.33 2.35
CA LYS A 118 8.73 12.13 1.29
C LYS A 118 7.36 11.74 1.84
N THR A 119 7.33 10.84 2.83
CA THR A 119 6.08 10.45 3.51
C THR A 119 5.57 11.60 4.36
N GLN A 120 6.44 12.28 5.13
CA GLN A 120 6.06 13.43 5.95
C GLN A 120 5.45 14.58 5.12
N ASN A 121 5.96 14.82 3.91
CA ASN A 121 5.37 15.77 2.98
C ASN A 121 4.03 15.29 2.42
N LEU A 122 3.91 13.99 2.13
CA LEU A 122 2.67 13.38 1.67
C LEU A 122 1.54 13.50 2.72
N LEU A 123 1.86 13.42 4.01
CA LEU A 123 0.89 13.60 5.11
C LEU A 123 0.19 14.96 5.09
N LYS A 124 0.73 15.97 4.40
CA LYS A 124 0.10 17.29 4.26
C LYS A 124 -0.97 17.33 3.14
N SER A 125 -1.09 16.26 2.37
CA SER A 125 -2.02 16.15 1.24
C SER A 125 -3.40 15.62 1.65
N HIS A 126 -4.37 15.75 0.73
CA HIS A 126 -5.71 15.19 0.87
C HIS A 126 -5.91 14.03 -0.09
N PHE A 127 -6.56 12.97 0.38
CA PHE A 127 -6.94 11.79 -0.40
C PHE A 127 -8.38 11.40 -0.11
N ASP A 128 -9.09 10.91 -1.14
CA ASP A 128 -10.46 10.44 -1.00
C ASP A 128 -10.52 8.99 -0.52
N VAL A 129 -9.47 8.20 -0.81
CA VAL A 129 -9.31 6.79 -0.40
C VAL A 129 -7.84 6.51 -0.13
N VAL A 130 -7.55 5.76 0.92
CA VAL A 130 -6.21 5.24 1.21
C VAL A 130 -6.22 3.73 1.08
N ILE A 131 -5.34 3.21 0.24
CA ILE A 131 -5.10 1.78 0.05
C ILE A 131 -3.76 1.44 0.71
N LEU A 132 -3.82 0.58 1.71
CA LEU A 132 -2.62 0.12 2.42
C LEU A 132 -2.26 -1.27 1.92
N TYR A 133 -1.03 -1.43 1.48
CA TYR A 133 -0.46 -2.75 1.25
C TYR A 133 -0.21 -3.41 2.60
N TYR A 134 -1.16 -4.23 3.03
CA TYR A 134 -1.14 -4.83 4.34
C TYR A 134 -0.25 -6.07 4.37
N TYR A 135 0.82 -5.99 5.16
CA TYR A 135 1.79 -7.07 5.35
C TYR A 135 2.56 -6.82 6.66
N PHE A 136 2.17 -7.54 7.73
CA PHE A 136 2.75 -7.44 9.07
C PHE A 136 2.86 -5.99 9.61
N ASN A 137 1.82 -5.17 9.43
CA ASN A 137 1.91 -3.75 9.76
C ASN A 137 0.56 -3.09 10.08
N ASP A 138 0.23 -3.08 11.36
CA ASP A 138 -0.96 -2.40 11.88
C ASP A 138 -0.75 -0.89 12.06
N ALA A 139 0.49 -0.42 12.23
CA ALA A 139 0.77 0.99 12.49
C ALA A 139 0.38 1.90 11.32
N LEU A 140 0.44 1.40 10.08
CA LEU A 140 -0.03 2.15 8.91
C LEU A 140 -1.54 2.41 8.92
N LEU A 141 -2.33 1.65 9.68
CA LEU A 141 -3.75 1.94 9.86
C LEU A 141 -3.97 3.29 10.53
N ALA A 142 -3.01 3.81 11.30
CA ALA A 142 -3.10 5.16 11.87
C ALA A 142 -3.18 6.24 10.77
N LEU A 143 -2.64 5.98 9.57
CA LEU A 143 -2.72 6.89 8.44
C LEU A 143 -4.16 7.04 7.93
N ALA A 144 -5.00 6.01 8.09
CA ALA A 144 -6.45 6.11 7.86
C ALA A 144 -7.06 7.31 8.57
N HIS A 145 -6.74 7.38 9.87
CA HIS A 145 -7.27 8.35 10.79
C HIS A 145 -6.71 9.75 10.50
N HIS A 146 -5.43 9.82 10.12
CA HIS A 146 -4.76 11.05 9.71
C HIS A 146 -5.43 11.69 8.49
N PHE A 147 -5.65 10.91 7.42
CA PHE A 147 -6.24 11.43 6.19
C PHE A 147 -7.77 11.60 6.26
N LYS A 148 -8.43 11.05 7.30
CA LYS A 148 -9.89 11.04 7.45
C LYS A 148 -10.60 10.45 6.23
N ALA A 149 -9.98 9.46 5.61
CA ALA A 149 -10.45 8.80 4.40
C ALA A 149 -10.76 7.32 4.67
N PRO A 150 -11.71 6.71 3.93
CA PRO A 150 -11.91 5.27 3.99
C PRO A 150 -10.64 4.51 3.61
N VAL A 151 -10.40 3.40 4.31
CA VAL A 151 -9.23 2.54 4.10
C VAL A 151 -9.60 1.20 3.49
N VAL A 152 -8.85 0.84 2.45
CA VAL A 152 -8.88 -0.46 1.82
C VAL A 152 -7.58 -1.18 2.10
N LEU A 153 -7.67 -2.38 2.66
CA LEU A 153 -6.51 -3.24 2.87
C LEU A 153 -6.30 -4.13 1.66
N PHE A 154 -5.07 -4.13 1.16
CA PHE A 154 -4.66 -4.92 0.02
C PHE A 154 -3.49 -5.80 0.42
N ALA A 155 -3.65 -7.12 0.34
CA ALA A 155 -2.62 -8.08 0.74
C ALA A 155 -2.34 -9.08 -0.39
N SER A 156 -1.10 -9.56 -0.47
CA SER A 156 -0.70 -10.67 -1.36
C SER A 156 -0.88 -12.04 -0.73
N MET A 157 -1.18 -12.09 0.57
CA MET A 157 -1.29 -13.32 1.35
C MET A 157 -2.54 -13.24 2.23
N PRO A 158 -3.09 -14.39 2.66
CA PRO A 158 -4.12 -14.41 3.69
C PRO A 158 -3.63 -13.69 4.94
N LEU A 159 -4.55 -13.02 5.62
CA LEU A 159 -4.29 -12.40 6.91
C LEU A 159 -3.92 -13.48 7.94
N TYR A 160 -2.99 -13.17 8.84
CA TYR A 160 -2.71 -14.04 9.97
C TYR A 160 -3.91 -14.07 10.92
N VAL A 161 -4.00 -15.10 11.76
CA VAL A 161 -5.16 -15.29 12.68
C VAL A 161 -5.35 -14.07 13.59
N SER A 162 -4.26 -13.48 14.09
CA SER A 162 -4.30 -12.26 14.89
C SER A 162 -4.86 -11.05 14.14
N GLU A 163 -4.55 -10.94 12.86
CA GLU A 163 -4.95 -9.83 11.98
C GLU A 163 -6.39 -10.01 11.49
N SER A 164 -6.80 -11.27 11.27
CA SER A 164 -8.16 -11.64 10.87
C SER A 164 -9.18 -11.22 11.93
N PHE A 165 -8.84 -11.38 13.21
CA PHE A 165 -9.66 -10.90 14.32
C PHE A 165 -9.85 -9.39 14.30
N LEU A 166 -8.76 -8.63 14.11
CA LEU A 166 -8.80 -7.16 14.04
C LEU A 166 -9.66 -6.65 12.88
N LEU A 167 -9.66 -7.38 11.78
CA LEU A 167 -10.34 -6.99 10.54
C LEU A 167 -11.71 -7.63 10.38
N SER A 168 -12.28 -8.17 11.47
CA SER A 168 -13.61 -8.80 11.50
C SER A 168 -13.79 -9.91 10.46
N HIS A 169 -12.70 -10.58 10.06
CA HIS A 169 -12.81 -11.77 9.21
C HIS A 169 -13.36 -12.91 10.07
N PRO A 170 -14.41 -13.62 9.60
CA PRO A 170 -14.90 -14.78 10.32
C PRO A 170 -13.77 -15.82 10.42
N ALA A 171 -13.58 -16.38 11.62
CA ALA A 171 -12.62 -17.46 11.81
C ALA A 171 -13.00 -18.62 10.87
N PRO A 172 -12.02 -19.31 10.25
CA PRO A 172 -12.31 -20.51 9.49
C PRO A 172 -13.07 -21.49 10.41
N SER A 173 -14.24 -21.91 9.94
CA SER A 173 -15.11 -22.91 10.60
C SER A 173 -14.41 -24.24 10.77
#